data_AF-A0A9W7AZD1-F1
#
_entry.id   AF-A0A9W7AZD1-F1
#
_cell.length_a   1.000
_cell.length_b   1.000
_cell.length_c   1.000
_cell.angle_alpha   90.00
_cell.angle_beta   90.00
_cell.angle_gamma   90.00
#
_symmetry.space_group_name_H-M   'P 1'
#
loop_
_entity.id
_entity.type
_entity.pdbx_description
1 polymer ?
#
loop_
_entity_poly.entity_id
_entity_poly.type
_entity_poly.pdbx_seq_one_letter_code
_entity_poly.pdbx_strand_id
1 'polypeptide(L)'
;MTTAHRPTWKAAVGAGEGGNWNSGGAQSHMRSAKDAAAFTKLKYRDRGVRKEGDQLIEDSLRRLEEAEKKEKELKSGGKRIVREEDDAESSVKLLKVQGEVDESILKKFDDADSDEDDDKEEVESDLDDSDDSDSDDGSDSDLLRLEMEKIKKEREEAFQKKKALEEAEAEAAATEVAMMGNPLLNSDSGSGKMKRKWNDDVVFRNQSRKEKDGKEKRFINDTVRNDFHKRFMDQYM
;
A
#
# COMPACT_ATOMS: atom_id res chain seq x y z
N MET A 1 23.14 -20.74 52.38
CA MET A 1 21.98 -19.81 52.35
C MET A 1 20.82 -20.56 51.74
N THR A 2 19.75 -20.86 52.50
CA THR A 2 18.54 -21.48 51.95
C THR A 2 17.56 -20.36 51.58
N THR A 3 17.28 -20.17 50.29
CA THR A 3 16.42 -19.08 49.80
C THR A 3 14.97 -19.57 49.65
N ALA A 4 14.04 -18.95 50.38
CA ALA A 4 12.61 -19.25 50.30
C ALA A 4 11.96 -18.78 48.99
N HIS A 5 12.53 -17.77 48.33
CA HIS A 5 12.08 -17.31 47.02
C HIS A 5 12.51 -18.30 45.93
N ARG A 6 11.54 -18.98 45.33
CA ARG A 6 11.74 -19.98 44.27
C ARG A 6 10.76 -19.69 43.13
N PRO A 7 11.18 -19.85 41.86
CA PRO A 7 10.26 -19.74 40.72
C PRO A 7 9.25 -20.90 40.72
N THR A 8 8.09 -20.66 40.12
CA THR A 8 7.04 -21.65 39.95
C THR A 8 7.28 -22.46 38.68
N TRP A 9 7.75 -23.70 38.82
CA TRP A 9 7.98 -24.61 37.68
C TRP A 9 6.72 -25.39 37.28
N LYS A 10 5.82 -25.63 38.24
CA LYS A 10 4.53 -26.27 38.03
C LYS A 10 3.44 -25.35 38.54
N ALA A 11 2.47 -25.03 37.70
CA ALA A 11 1.29 -24.29 38.12
C ALA A 11 0.46 -25.13 39.09
N ALA A 12 -0.32 -24.48 39.95
CA ALA A 12 -1.29 -25.18 40.79
C ALA A 12 -2.33 -25.85 39.88
N VAL A 13 -2.43 -27.17 39.95
CA VAL A 13 -3.46 -27.94 39.23
C VAL A 13 -4.74 -27.87 40.06
N GLY A 14 -5.85 -27.47 39.45
CA GLY A 14 -7.17 -27.63 40.06
C GLY A 14 -7.43 -29.13 40.24
N ALA A 15 -7.36 -29.64 41.46
CA ALA A 15 -7.57 -31.06 41.73
C ALA A 15 -9.03 -31.46 41.51
N GLY A 16 -9.17 -32.61 40.86
CA GLY A 16 -10.37 -33.42 40.71
C GLY A 16 -9.99 -34.61 39.83
N GLU A 17 -9.16 -35.52 40.34
CA GLU A 17 -8.92 -36.80 39.69
C GLU A 17 -10.27 -37.52 39.56
N GLY A 18 -10.77 -37.62 38.32
CA GLY A 18 -12.03 -38.28 38.00
C GLY A 18 -13.29 -37.43 38.18
N GLY A 19 -13.44 -36.37 37.40
CA GLY A 19 -14.75 -35.93 36.88
C GLY A 19 -15.85 -35.49 37.86
N ASN A 20 -15.61 -35.51 39.17
CA ASN A 20 -16.58 -35.11 40.18
C ASN A 20 -16.04 -33.90 40.93
N TRP A 21 -16.65 -32.73 40.67
CA TRP A 21 -16.47 -31.51 41.46
C TRP A 21 -17.10 -31.69 42.85
N ASN A 22 -16.58 -32.61 43.65
CA ASN A 22 -16.76 -32.54 45.09
C ASN A 22 -15.67 -31.61 45.56
N SER A 23 -16.03 -30.34 45.79
CA SER A 23 -15.27 -29.52 46.73
C SER A 23 -15.06 -30.39 47.96
N GLY A 24 -13.81 -30.80 48.20
CA GLY A 24 -13.44 -31.77 49.25
C GLY A 24 -13.59 -31.21 50.67
N GLY A 25 -14.56 -30.33 50.89
CA GLY A 25 -14.87 -29.64 52.13
C GLY A 25 -16.32 -29.17 52.15
N ALA A 26 -16.82 -28.83 53.33
CA ALA A 26 -18.17 -28.34 53.52
C ALA A 26 -18.47 -27.13 52.62
N GLN A 27 -19.68 -27.07 52.05
CA GLN A 27 -20.12 -25.94 51.24
C GLN A 27 -19.98 -24.64 52.06
N SER A 28 -19.15 -23.72 51.59
CA SER A 28 -18.96 -22.44 52.28
C SER A 28 -20.16 -21.53 52.05
N HIS A 29 -20.61 -20.82 53.09
CA HIS A 29 -21.63 -19.77 52.97
C HIS A 29 -21.07 -18.41 52.51
N MET A 30 -19.75 -18.31 52.30
CA MET A 30 -19.09 -17.10 51.81
C MET A 30 -19.45 -16.89 50.34
N ARG A 31 -19.86 -15.67 49.98
CA ARG A 31 -20.20 -15.28 48.61
C ARG A 31 -19.45 -14.01 48.23
N SER A 32 -18.89 -13.96 47.03
CA SER A 32 -18.29 -12.74 46.48
C SER A 32 -19.38 -11.83 45.89
N ALA A 33 -19.12 -10.52 45.85
CA ALA A 33 -19.98 -9.59 45.10
C ALA A 33 -20.07 -9.96 43.60
N LYS A 34 -19.05 -10.63 43.05
CA LYS A 34 -19.05 -11.13 41.66
C LYS A 34 -19.95 -12.35 41.43
N ASP A 35 -20.30 -13.09 42.50
CA ASP A 35 -21.20 -14.25 42.44
C ASP A 35 -22.68 -13.84 42.57
N ALA A 36 -22.94 -12.54 42.74
CA ALA A 36 -24.29 -12.01 42.70
C ALA A 36 -24.92 -12.27 41.32
N ALA A 37 -26.22 -12.54 41.30
CA ALA A 37 -26.93 -12.86 40.06
C ALA A 37 -26.83 -11.70 39.05
N ALA A 38 -26.06 -11.90 37.97
CA ALA A 38 -25.89 -10.97 36.88
C ALA A 38 -26.00 -11.70 35.53
N PHE A 39 -26.50 -11.03 34.49
CA PHE A 39 -26.69 -11.60 33.15
C PHE A 39 -27.47 -12.93 33.14
N THR A 40 -28.57 -13.01 33.89
CA THR A 40 -29.42 -14.22 34.02
C THR A 40 -30.19 -14.60 32.76
N LYS A 41 -30.11 -13.80 31.70
CA LYS A 41 -30.77 -14.03 30.41
C LYS A 41 -29.74 -14.12 29.31
N LEU A 42 -29.61 -15.29 28.70
CA LEU A 42 -28.76 -15.50 27.54
C LEU A 42 -29.37 -14.82 26.31
N LYS A 43 -28.54 -14.08 25.58
CA LYS A 43 -28.92 -13.54 24.27
C LYS A 43 -28.72 -14.63 23.22
N TYR A 44 -29.77 -14.95 22.48
CA TYR A 44 -29.69 -15.82 21.32
C TYR A 44 -29.49 -14.99 20.06
N ARG A 45 -28.76 -15.54 19.08
CA ARG A 45 -28.70 -14.93 17.75
C ARG A 45 -30.09 -14.98 17.13
N ASP A 46 -30.51 -13.88 16.53
CA ASP A 46 -31.80 -13.78 15.86
C ASP A 46 -31.84 -14.74 14.66
N ARG A 47 -33.01 -15.34 14.39
CA ARG A 47 -33.18 -16.34 13.33
C ARG A 47 -32.92 -15.76 11.94
N GLY A 48 -33.10 -14.45 11.74
CA GLY A 48 -32.77 -13.76 10.49
C GLY A 48 -31.27 -13.59 10.20
N VAL A 49 -30.39 -13.77 11.20
CA VAL A 49 -28.93 -13.66 11.05
C VAL A 49 -28.28 -15.00 10.73
N ARG A 50 -28.96 -16.12 11.01
CA ARG A 50 -28.56 -17.44 10.53
C ARG A 50 -29.13 -17.65 9.12
N LYS A 51 -28.31 -17.46 8.08
CA LYS A 51 -28.53 -18.26 6.86
C LYS A 51 -27.84 -19.63 7.10
N GLU A 52 -28.25 -20.72 6.46
CA GLU A 52 -27.65 -22.04 6.67
C GLU A 52 -26.65 -22.38 5.55
N GLY A 53 -25.63 -23.17 5.88
CA GLY A 53 -24.78 -23.89 4.93
C GLY A 53 -23.88 -23.03 4.03
N ASP A 54 -23.68 -23.53 2.80
CA ASP A 54 -22.68 -23.07 1.83
C ASP A 54 -23.04 -21.72 1.20
N GLN A 55 -24.32 -21.37 1.10
CA GLN A 55 -24.80 -20.10 0.56
C GLN A 55 -24.36 -18.89 1.40
N LEU A 56 -24.17 -19.06 2.72
CA LEU A 56 -23.55 -18.04 3.56
C LEU A 56 -22.11 -17.77 3.17
N ILE A 57 -21.38 -18.85 2.90
CA ILE A 57 -19.96 -18.81 2.62
C ILE A 57 -19.78 -18.15 1.27
N GLU A 58 -20.54 -18.56 0.26
CA GLU A 58 -20.57 -17.93 -1.07
C GLU A 58 -20.92 -16.43 -1.00
N ASP A 59 -22.00 -16.07 -0.31
CA ASP A 59 -22.40 -14.67 -0.12
C ASP A 59 -21.32 -13.85 0.63
N SER A 60 -20.65 -14.46 1.62
CA SER A 60 -19.59 -13.83 2.40
C SER A 60 -18.31 -13.65 1.59
N LEU A 61 -17.92 -14.66 0.81
CA LEU A 61 -16.76 -14.62 -0.08
C LEU A 61 -16.97 -13.55 -1.15
N ARG A 62 -18.13 -13.54 -1.81
CA ARG A 62 -18.48 -12.50 -2.78
C ARG A 62 -18.44 -11.11 -2.16
N ARG A 63 -19.01 -10.94 -0.96
CA ARG A 63 -18.99 -9.65 -0.25
C ARG A 63 -17.57 -9.22 0.11
N LEU A 64 -16.70 -10.17 0.46
CA LEU A 64 -15.29 -9.92 0.76
C LEU A 64 -14.56 -9.45 -0.52
N GLU A 65 -14.74 -10.15 -1.64
CA GLU A 65 -14.16 -9.76 -2.93
C GLU A 65 -14.62 -8.37 -3.39
N GLU A 66 -15.92 -8.07 -3.27
CA GLU A 66 -16.45 -6.73 -3.60
C GLU A 66 -15.89 -5.65 -2.67
N ALA A 67 -15.70 -5.94 -1.39
CA ALA A 67 -15.10 -5.03 -0.44
C ALA A 67 -13.61 -4.80 -0.74
N GLU A 68 -12.86 -5.84 -1.09
CA GLU A 68 -11.47 -5.74 -1.50
C GLU A 68 -11.31 -4.95 -2.80
N LYS A 69 -12.16 -5.19 -3.81
CA LYS A 69 -12.16 -4.42 -5.06
C LYS A 69 -12.40 -2.94 -4.80
N LYS A 70 -13.41 -2.61 -3.97
CA LYS A 70 -13.69 -1.22 -3.57
C LYS A 70 -12.53 -0.61 -2.79
N GLU A 71 -11.90 -1.34 -1.88
CA GLU A 71 -10.75 -0.82 -1.14
C GLU A 71 -9.54 -0.60 -2.06
N LYS A 72 -9.29 -1.50 -3.02
CA LYS A 72 -8.26 -1.35 -4.04
C LYS A 72 -8.53 -0.15 -4.95
N GLU A 73 -9.76 0.05 -5.40
CA GLU A 73 -10.18 1.22 -6.18
C GLU A 73 -10.03 2.54 -5.40
N LEU A 74 -10.36 2.55 -4.11
CA LEU A 74 -10.16 3.71 -3.25
C LEU A 74 -8.66 3.99 -3.00
N LYS A 75 -7.85 2.94 -2.85
CA LYS A 75 -6.39 3.05 -2.70
C LYS A 75 -5.71 3.48 -4.00
N SER A 76 -6.21 3.07 -5.17
CA SER A 76 -5.65 3.44 -6.48
C SER A 76 -6.12 4.81 -6.94
N GLY A 77 -7.38 5.18 -6.70
CA GLY A 77 -7.94 6.50 -7.04
C GLY A 77 -7.48 7.62 -6.09
N GLY A 78 -7.24 7.29 -4.82
CA GLY A 78 -6.65 8.19 -3.85
C GLY A 78 -5.13 8.08 -3.89
N LYS A 79 -4.48 8.85 -4.77
CA LYS A 79 -3.03 9.01 -4.92
C LYS A 79 -2.30 9.05 -3.56
N ARG A 80 -2.00 7.87 -3.01
CA ARG A 80 -1.10 7.71 -1.87
C ARG A 80 0.28 8.03 -2.42
N ILE A 81 0.75 9.24 -2.12
CA ILE A 81 2.12 9.70 -2.40
C ILE A 81 3.19 8.87 -1.64
N VAL A 82 2.80 7.77 -0.96
CA VAL A 82 3.71 6.78 -0.40
C VAL A 82 3.64 5.51 -1.27
N ARG A 83 4.29 5.62 -2.42
CA ARG A 83 5.04 4.60 -3.17
C ARG A 83 4.64 3.13 -2.92
N GLU A 84 3.76 2.61 -3.76
CA GLU A 84 3.50 1.16 -3.88
C GLU A 84 4.78 0.35 -4.19
N GLU A 85 5.79 0.98 -4.80
CA GLU A 85 7.09 0.33 -5.07
C GLU A 85 7.82 -0.09 -3.77
N ASP A 86 7.75 0.71 -2.70
CA ASP A 86 8.46 0.39 -1.44
C ASP A 86 7.76 -0.74 -0.66
N ASP A 87 6.43 -0.78 -0.68
CA ASP A 87 5.62 -1.82 -0.04
C ASP A 87 5.72 -3.15 -0.80
N ALA A 88 5.68 -3.12 -2.15
CA ALA A 88 5.89 -4.30 -3.00
C ALA A 88 7.33 -4.81 -2.92
N GLU A 89 8.32 -3.92 -2.86
CA GLU A 89 9.71 -4.34 -2.61
C GLU A 89 9.90 -4.95 -1.22
N SER A 90 9.19 -4.46 -0.20
CA SER A 90 9.28 -5.01 1.16
C SER A 90 8.66 -6.40 1.27
N SER A 91 7.53 -6.66 0.59
CA SER A 91 6.91 -7.99 0.55
C SER A 91 7.77 -8.97 -0.26
N VAL A 92 8.31 -8.55 -1.40
CA VAL A 92 9.23 -9.36 -2.22
C VAL A 92 10.54 -9.63 -1.47
N LYS A 93 11.07 -8.68 -0.68
CA LYS A 93 12.25 -8.91 0.18
C LYS A 93 11.94 -9.89 1.32
N LEU A 94 10.75 -9.84 1.92
CA LEU A 94 10.35 -10.80 2.96
C LEU A 94 10.23 -12.23 2.40
N LEU A 95 9.72 -12.37 1.17
CA LEU A 95 9.67 -13.64 0.44
C LEU A 95 11.05 -14.13 0.00
N LYS A 96 11.97 -13.23 -0.39
CA LYS A 96 13.36 -13.58 -0.77
C LYS A 96 14.26 -13.94 0.42
N VAL A 97 13.98 -13.41 1.61
CA VAL A 97 14.72 -13.77 2.85
C VAL A 97 14.46 -15.21 3.29
N GLN A 98 13.46 -15.90 2.72
CA GLN A 98 13.30 -17.36 2.90
C GLN A 98 14.26 -18.20 2.04
N GLY A 99 15.09 -17.58 1.17
CA GLY A 99 15.94 -18.27 0.20
C GLY A 99 17.44 -18.38 0.50
N GLU A 100 17.94 -17.84 1.60
CA GLU A 100 19.34 -18.03 2.03
C GLU A 100 19.39 -18.60 3.45
N VAL A 101 18.94 -19.85 3.58
CA VAL A 101 19.34 -20.67 4.72
C VAL A 101 20.66 -21.34 4.31
N ASP A 102 21.74 -21.07 5.04
CA ASP A 102 23.04 -21.72 4.85
C ASP A 102 22.86 -23.23 4.59
N GLU A 103 23.30 -23.73 3.45
CA GLU A 103 23.21 -25.16 3.06
C GLU A 103 23.84 -26.10 4.11
N SER A 104 24.73 -25.57 4.95
CA SER A 104 25.36 -26.28 6.07
C SER A 104 24.43 -26.53 7.27
N ILE A 105 23.32 -25.80 7.39
CA ILE A 105 22.29 -25.96 8.42
C ILE A 105 21.24 -26.96 7.96
N LEU A 106 20.85 -26.93 6.68
CA LEU A 106 19.92 -27.88 6.07
C LEU A 106 20.44 -29.32 6.15
N LYS A 107 21.73 -29.56 5.85
CA LYS A 107 22.36 -30.89 5.96
C LYS A 107 22.47 -31.45 7.39
N LYS A 108 22.27 -30.64 8.43
CA LYS A 108 22.34 -31.08 9.84
C LYS A 108 21.00 -31.56 10.38
N PHE A 109 19.91 -31.30 9.67
CA PHE A 109 18.55 -31.67 10.07
C PHE A 109 17.83 -32.52 9.01
N ASP A 110 18.58 -33.08 8.06
CA ASP A 110 18.09 -34.00 7.06
C ASP A 110 17.94 -35.39 7.71
N ASP A 111 16.81 -35.57 8.40
CA ASP A 111 16.36 -36.86 8.89
C ASP A 111 15.62 -37.54 7.71
N ALA A 112 16.24 -38.61 7.20
CA ALA A 112 15.80 -39.32 6.02
C ALA A 112 14.50 -40.08 6.27
N ASP A 113 13.37 -39.52 5.82
CA ASP A 113 12.18 -40.28 5.40
C ASP A 113 11.16 -39.33 4.76
N SER A 114 11.15 -39.23 3.42
CA SER A 114 9.95 -39.00 2.60
C SER A 114 10.29 -39.18 1.12
N ASP A 115 9.96 -40.35 0.58
CA ASP A 115 9.69 -40.54 -0.85
C ASP A 115 8.51 -39.62 -1.24
N GLU A 116 8.65 -38.80 -2.30
CA GLU A 116 7.64 -38.71 -3.38
C GLU A 116 8.18 -37.88 -4.57
N ASP A 117 8.10 -38.49 -5.76
CA ASP A 117 8.27 -37.88 -7.09
C ASP A 117 7.41 -36.61 -7.26
N ASP A 118 7.97 -35.55 -7.83
CA ASP A 118 7.20 -34.65 -8.70
C ASP A 118 8.13 -33.93 -9.71
N ASP A 119 8.03 -34.38 -10.95
CA ASP A 119 8.74 -33.88 -12.13
C ASP A 119 8.37 -32.41 -12.43
N LYS A 120 9.37 -31.52 -12.48
CA LYS A 120 9.22 -30.17 -13.03
C LYS A 120 9.78 -30.11 -14.44
N GLU A 121 8.90 -30.27 -15.43
CA GLU A 121 9.17 -29.93 -16.82
C GLU A 121 9.26 -28.40 -17.00
N GLU A 122 10.38 -27.96 -17.57
CA GLU A 122 10.59 -26.62 -18.12
C GLU A 122 9.81 -26.48 -19.44
N VAL A 123 8.92 -25.49 -19.53
CA VAL A 123 8.29 -25.08 -20.79
C VAL A 123 8.69 -23.65 -21.10
N GLU A 124 9.68 -23.55 -21.97
CA GLU A 124 10.01 -22.37 -22.78
C GLU A 124 9.00 -22.29 -23.94
N SER A 125 8.34 -21.15 -24.13
CA SER A 125 7.65 -20.85 -25.39
C SER A 125 7.80 -19.37 -25.73
N ASP A 126 8.80 -19.11 -26.57
CA ASP A 126 9.02 -17.90 -27.33
C ASP A 126 8.30 -18.06 -28.69
N LEU A 127 7.27 -17.26 -28.97
CA LEU A 127 6.71 -17.10 -30.32
C LEU A 127 6.08 -15.70 -30.50
N ASP A 128 6.81 -14.88 -31.24
CA ASP A 128 6.41 -13.66 -31.94
C ASP A 128 5.78 -14.00 -33.30
N ASP A 129 5.06 -13.02 -33.84
CA ASP A 129 4.71 -12.77 -35.26
C ASP A 129 3.31 -13.16 -35.81
N SER A 130 2.53 -12.09 -35.97
CA SER A 130 1.55 -11.68 -37.00
C SER A 130 1.03 -12.70 -38.04
N ASP A 131 -0.30 -12.72 -38.24
CA ASP A 131 -0.86 -12.73 -39.60
C ASP A 131 -2.25 -12.05 -39.68
N ASP A 132 -2.40 -11.29 -40.76
CA ASP A 132 -3.46 -10.41 -41.19
C ASP A 132 -4.54 -11.23 -41.93
N SER A 133 -5.81 -11.07 -41.55
CA SER A 133 -6.92 -11.79 -42.22
C SER A 133 -8.01 -10.81 -42.62
N ASP A 134 -7.85 -10.30 -43.84
CA ASP A 134 -8.83 -9.51 -44.57
C ASP A 134 -9.87 -10.46 -45.22
N SER A 135 -11.15 -10.30 -44.87
CA SER A 135 -12.26 -11.03 -45.50
C SER A 135 -13.46 -10.11 -45.76
N ASP A 136 -13.84 -10.10 -47.03
CA ASP A 136 -14.73 -9.22 -47.80
C ASP A 136 -16.23 -9.33 -47.47
N ASP A 137 -16.98 -8.21 -47.57
CA ASP A 137 -18.30 -8.13 -48.26
C ASP A 137 -18.90 -6.70 -48.16
N GLY A 138 -19.36 -6.15 -49.31
CA GLY A 138 -20.32 -5.04 -49.37
C GLY A 138 -19.92 -3.83 -50.22
N SER A 139 -20.47 -3.76 -51.44
CA SER A 139 -20.26 -2.70 -52.45
C SER A 139 -20.83 -1.30 -52.12
N ASP A 140 -21.14 -1.03 -50.85
CA ASP A 140 -21.57 0.28 -50.33
C ASP A 140 -20.45 0.97 -49.51
N SER A 141 -19.35 0.24 -49.26
CA SER A 141 -18.18 0.70 -48.49
C SER A 141 -17.26 1.64 -49.27
N ASP A 142 -17.20 1.53 -50.60
CA ASP A 142 -16.24 2.28 -51.42
C ASP A 142 -16.62 3.75 -51.62
N LEU A 143 -17.92 4.07 -51.64
CA LEU A 143 -18.39 5.47 -51.66
C LEU A 143 -18.11 6.19 -50.33
N LEU A 144 -18.30 5.48 -49.21
CA LEU A 144 -18.01 5.97 -47.86
C LEU A 144 -16.50 6.14 -47.62
N ARG A 145 -15.64 5.28 -48.19
CA ARG A 145 -14.17 5.44 -48.12
C ARG A 145 -13.69 6.71 -48.81
N LEU A 146 -14.22 7.03 -50.00
CA LEU A 146 -13.89 8.26 -50.73
C LEU A 146 -14.34 9.53 -49.98
N GLU A 147 -15.52 9.51 -49.34
CA GLU A 147 -15.98 10.62 -48.51
C GLU A 147 -15.14 10.76 -47.22
N MET A 148 -14.77 9.65 -46.59
CA MET A 148 -13.88 9.64 -45.42
C MET A 148 -12.47 10.12 -45.75
N GLU A 149 -11.92 9.82 -46.93
CA GLU A 149 -10.62 10.34 -47.38
C GLU A 149 -10.66 11.85 -47.63
N LYS A 150 -11.77 12.35 -48.19
CA LYS A 150 -11.99 13.79 -48.36
C LYS A 150 -12.06 14.51 -47.01
N ILE A 151 -12.77 13.94 -46.03
CA ILE A 151 -12.86 14.46 -44.66
C ILE A 151 -11.51 14.38 -43.94
N LYS A 152 -10.74 13.30 -44.15
CA LYS A 152 -9.38 13.16 -43.59
C LYS A 152 -8.44 14.22 -44.15
N LYS A 153 -8.46 14.45 -45.47
CA LYS A 153 -7.65 15.48 -46.11
C LYS A 153 -8.04 16.89 -45.67
N GLU A 154 -9.35 17.17 -45.56
CA GLU A 154 -9.84 18.46 -45.06
C GLU A 154 -9.47 18.68 -43.58
N ARG A 155 -9.56 17.64 -42.74
CA ARG A 155 -9.11 17.71 -41.34
C ARG A 155 -7.60 17.87 -41.22
N GLU A 156 -6.83 17.23 -42.07
CA GLU A 156 -5.38 17.35 -42.07
C GLU A 156 -4.96 18.76 -42.50
N GLU A 157 -5.58 19.33 -43.54
CA GLU A 157 -5.33 20.72 -43.94
C GLU A 157 -5.76 21.73 -42.86
N ALA A 158 -6.87 21.49 -42.15
CA ALA A 158 -7.29 22.30 -41.02
C ALA A 158 -6.33 22.18 -39.82
N PHE A 159 -5.83 20.97 -39.54
CA PHE A 159 -4.84 20.72 -38.51
C PHE A 159 -3.52 21.41 -38.81
N GLN A 160 -3.04 21.35 -40.06
CA GLN A 160 -1.82 22.04 -40.50
C GLN A 160 -1.96 23.57 -40.39
N LYS A 161 -3.11 24.14 -40.80
CA LYS A 161 -3.37 25.58 -40.63
C LYS A 161 -3.44 26.00 -39.17
N LYS A 162 -4.06 25.19 -38.31
CA LYS A 162 -4.13 25.46 -36.87
C LYS A 162 -2.75 25.39 -36.22
N LYS A 163 -1.94 24.38 -36.57
CA LYS A 163 -0.58 24.22 -36.09
C LYS A 163 0.33 25.38 -36.51
N ALA A 164 0.24 25.83 -37.75
CA ALA A 164 0.99 26.99 -38.23
C ALA A 164 0.60 28.30 -37.50
N LEU A 165 -0.67 28.47 -37.14
CA LEU A 165 -1.13 29.62 -36.35
C LEU A 165 -0.60 29.54 -34.91
N GLU A 166 -0.67 28.37 -34.28
CA GLU A 166 -0.16 28.15 -32.92
C GLU A 166 1.36 28.33 -32.82
N GLU A 167 2.12 27.92 -33.85
CA GLU A 167 3.56 28.19 -33.95
C GLU A 167 3.85 29.69 -34.08
N ALA A 168 3.09 30.43 -34.89
CA ALA A 168 3.25 31.88 -35.02
C ALA A 168 2.88 32.64 -33.72
N GLU A 169 1.86 32.19 -32.99
CA GLU A 169 1.48 32.76 -31.70
C GLU A 169 2.52 32.43 -30.61
N ALA A 170 3.11 31.24 -30.64
CA ALA A 170 4.20 30.85 -29.75
C ALA A 170 5.48 31.66 -30.03
N GLU A 171 5.81 31.94 -31.29
CA GLU A 171 6.93 32.81 -31.67
C GLU A 171 6.68 34.27 -31.24
N ALA A 172 5.47 34.79 -31.42
CA ALA A 172 5.09 36.11 -30.92
C ALA A 172 5.20 36.20 -29.40
N ALA A 173 4.68 35.22 -28.66
CA ALA A 173 4.79 35.15 -27.20
C ALA A 173 6.25 35.01 -26.73
N ALA A 174 7.07 34.23 -27.43
CA ALA A 174 8.50 34.09 -27.12
C ALA A 174 9.26 35.41 -27.29
N THR A 175 8.94 36.19 -28.33
CA THR A 175 9.55 37.50 -28.54
C THR A 175 9.08 38.53 -27.51
N GLU A 176 7.80 38.50 -27.11
CA GLU A 176 7.27 39.37 -26.06
C GLU A 176 7.91 39.07 -24.69
N VAL A 177 8.05 37.79 -24.32
CA VAL A 177 8.74 37.37 -23.09
C VAL A 177 10.23 37.74 -23.14
N ALA A 178 10.89 37.63 -24.30
CA ALA A 178 12.27 38.05 -24.45
C ALA A 178 12.46 39.57 -24.30
N MET A 179 11.51 40.38 -24.77
CA MET A 179 11.53 41.83 -24.57
C MET A 179 11.22 42.24 -23.12
N MET A 180 10.22 41.59 -22.49
CA MET A 180 9.79 41.92 -21.13
C MET A 180 10.72 41.35 -20.04
N GLY A 181 11.39 40.24 -20.34
CA GLY A 181 12.29 39.54 -19.44
C GLY A 181 13.70 40.14 -19.35
N ASN A 182 14.03 41.16 -20.14
CA ASN A 182 15.35 41.80 -20.11
C ASN A 182 15.38 42.99 -19.11
N PRO A 183 15.96 42.80 -17.91
CA PRO A 183 16.01 43.84 -16.88
C PRO A 183 16.90 45.04 -17.24
N LEU A 184 17.72 44.95 -18.31
CA LEU A 184 18.53 46.07 -18.80
C LEU A 184 17.69 47.10 -19.58
N LEU A 185 16.66 46.64 -20.30
CA LEU A 185 15.77 47.49 -21.11
C LEU A 185 14.67 48.16 -20.26
N ASN A 186 14.25 47.53 -19.16
CA ASN A 186 13.23 48.08 -18.24
C ASN A 186 13.83 48.96 -17.12
N SER A 187 14.87 49.75 -17.43
CA SER A 187 15.68 50.48 -16.45
C SER A 187 15.15 51.88 -16.06
N ASP A 188 13.87 52.19 -16.26
CA ASP A 188 13.29 53.51 -15.99
C ASP A 188 12.76 53.70 -14.54
N SER A 189 13.29 52.93 -13.57
CA SER A 189 12.97 53.17 -12.15
C SER A 189 14.18 52.94 -11.23
N GLY A 190 15.04 53.96 -11.17
CA GLY A 190 15.79 54.32 -9.96
C GLY A 190 16.87 53.36 -9.44
N SER A 191 18.13 53.69 -9.73
CA SER A 191 19.33 53.42 -8.91
C SER A 191 19.59 51.96 -8.51
N GLY A 192 20.46 51.28 -9.28
CA GLY A 192 21.01 49.95 -9.01
C GLY A 192 21.94 49.84 -7.81
N LYS A 193 21.55 50.36 -6.64
CA LYS A 193 22.10 49.90 -5.35
C LYS A 193 21.27 48.69 -4.93
N MET A 194 21.73 47.47 -5.24
CA MET A 194 21.15 46.26 -4.64
C MET A 194 21.12 46.47 -3.12
N LYS A 195 19.91 46.66 -2.57
CA LYS A 195 19.72 46.81 -1.12
C LYS A 195 20.17 45.49 -0.49
N ARG A 196 21.29 45.52 0.25
CA ARG A 196 21.73 44.41 1.12
C ARG A 196 20.50 43.97 1.91
N LYS A 197 20.03 42.75 1.63
CA LYS A 197 18.92 42.18 2.39
C LYS A 197 19.44 41.94 3.81
N TRP A 198 18.61 42.11 4.83
CA TRP A 198 18.99 41.81 6.22
C TRP A 198 19.55 40.38 6.37
N ASN A 199 19.08 39.49 5.50
CA ASN A 199 19.56 38.14 5.40
C ASN A 199 20.97 38.05 4.81
N ASP A 200 21.42 38.94 3.93
CA ASP A 200 22.59 38.79 3.03
C ASP A 200 23.93 38.54 3.75
N ASP A 201 24.03 38.91 5.03
CA ASP A 201 25.20 38.72 5.90
C ASP A 201 25.03 37.54 6.87
N VAL A 202 24.67 36.37 6.33
CA VAL A 202 24.52 35.14 7.13
C VAL A 202 25.35 34.05 6.48
N VAL A 203 26.19 33.41 7.31
CA VAL A 203 27.17 32.38 6.90
C VAL A 203 26.53 31.07 6.43
N PHE A 204 25.27 30.82 6.77
CA PHE A 204 24.53 29.63 6.34
C PHE A 204 23.23 30.00 5.61
N ARG A 205 22.95 29.29 4.51
CA ARG A 205 21.77 29.50 3.65
C ARG A 205 21.01 28.21 3.45
N ASN A 206 19.67 28.29 3.56
CA ASN A 206 18.75 27.26 3.06
C ASN A 206 19.09 25.82 3.52
N GLN A 207 19.50 25.64 4.78
CA GLN A 207 19.99 24.36 5.31
C GLN A 207 18.95 23.23 5.22
N SER A 208 17.67 23.53 5.47
CA SER A 208 16.57 22.56 5.45
C SER A 208 15.81 22.49 4.13
N ARG A 209 16.27 23.15 3.06
CA ARG A 209 15.49 23.25 1.80
C ARG A 209 15.17 21.90 1.14
N LYS A 210 15.95 20.86 1.43
CA LYS A 210 15.75 19.50 0.90
C LYS A 210 15.26 18.51 1.94
N GLU A 211 15.04 18.93 3.19
CA GLU A 211 14.48 18.02 4.19
C GLU A 211 13.03 17.75 3.83
N LYS A 212 12.65 16.47 3.76
CA LYS A 212 11.25 16.10 3.57
C LYS A 212 10.50 16.54 4.82
N ASP A 213 9.47 17.36 4.66
CA ASP A 213 8.65 17.85 5.77
C ASP A 213 7.92 16.68 6.44
N GLY A 214 8.46 16.23 7.57
CA GLY A 214 7.85 15.23 8.44
C GLY A 214 8.55 13.87 8.43
N LYS A 215 8.51 13.22 9.59
CA LYS A 215 8.90 11.80 9.74
C LYS A 215 7.94 10.98 8.88
N GLU A 216 8.47 10.19 7.95
CA GLU A 216 7.68 9.28 7.12
C GLU A 216 6.79 8.39 8.00
N LYS A 217 5.58 8.06 7.53
CA LYS A 217 4.64 7.20 8.26
C LYS A 217 5.18 5.77 8.26
N ARG A 218 6.02 5.45 9.24
CA ARG A 218 6.63 4.13 9.43
C ARG A 218 6.10 3.50 10.70
N PHE A 219 5.83 2.21 10.65
CA PHE A 219 5.54 1.41 11.83
C PHE A 219 6.75 0.53 12.14
N ILE A 220 7.23 0.61 13.39
CA ILE A 220 8.35 -0.19 13.87
C ILE A 220 7.83 -1.05 15.02
N ASN A 221 7.94 -2.37 14.88
CA ASN A 221 7.60 -3.33 15.94
C ASN A 221 8.74 -3.42 16.98
N ASP A 222 9.02 -2.30 17.65
CA ASP A 222 10.02 -2.15 18.71
C ASP A 222 9.50 -1.13 19.73
N THR A 223 9.51 -1.46 21.02
CA THR A 223 8.93 -0.61 22.05
C THR A 223 9.77 0.63 22.38
N VAL A 224 11.06 0.65 22.06
CA VAL A 224 11.99 1.75 22.39
C VAL A 224 12.39 2.54 21.15
N ARG A 225 12.53 1.88 19.99
CA ARG A 225 12.95 2.56 18.76
C ARG A 225 11.80 3.11 17.93
N ASN A 226 10.56 2.74 18.25
CA ASN A 226 9.38 3.28 17.60
C ASN A 226 9.31 4.81 17.76
N ASP A 227 8.84 5.47 16.72
CA ASP A 227 8.60 6.91 16.69
C ASP A 227 7.66 7.37 17.80
N PHE A 228 6.72 6.53 18.25
CA PHE A 228 5.91 6.81 19.43
C PHE A 228 6.78 6.98 20.67
N HIS A 229 7.69 6.05 20.93
CA HIS A 229 8.54 6.09 22.12
C HIS A 229 9.52 7.26 22.06
N LYS A 230 10.11 7.53 20.89
CA LYS A 230 10.98 8.71 20.70
C LYS A 230 10.22 10.01 21.01
N ARG A 231 9.02 10.18 20.45
CA ARG A 231 8.18 11.35 20.73
C ARG A 231 7.75 11.43 22.19
N PHE A 232 7.49 10.29 22.83
CA PHE A 232 7.16 10.24 24.25
C PHE A 232 8.35 10.72 25.09
N MET A 233 9.57 10.23 24.81
CA MET A 233 10.76 10.69 25.52
C MET A 233 11.06 12.16 25.25
N ASP A 234 10.99 12.62 23.99
CA ASP A 234 11.17 14.04 23.63
C ASP A 234 10.16 14.97 24.34
N GLN A 235 8.98 14.46 24.72
CA GLN A 235 7.90 15.24 25.36
C GLN A 235 7.98 15.25 26.89
N TYR A 236 8.43 14.15 27.50
CA TYR A 236 8.33 13.94 28.95
C TYR A 236 9.67 13.88 29.68
N MET A 237 10.81 13.91 28.96
CA MET A 237 12.16 14.04 29.51
C MET A 237 12.80 15.33 29.02
#